data_AF-A0A4V6PM15-F1
#
_entry.id   AF-A0A4V6PM15-F1
#
_cell.length_a   1.000
_cell.length_b   1.000
_cell.length_c   1.000
_cell.angle_alpha   90.00
_cell.angle_beta   90.00
_cell.angle_gamma   90.00
#
_symmetry.space_group_name_H-M   'P 1'
#
loop_
_entity.id
_entity.type
_entity.pdbx_description
1 polymer ?
#
loop_
_entity_poly.entity_id
_entity_poly.type
_entity_poly.pdbx_seq_one_letter_code
_entity_poly.pdbx_strand_id
1 'polypeptide(L)'
;MEEQVPKIKLKDKTSRERQTFFRVTFNTNSQLLKIADNKANIVISINALVISSMVALVGYGSVSNQLDMQNFMMLTPIILFVLMCLISTILAVQAAKPKIVGKSDNLTIENRSLIFFGSVSHFSKDEYIQKIHDAMASRDAIMDQMSSSLYYQSLVLNQKYRLLSRAYQVFMLGLTIGVLAFIIQLVY
;
A
#
# COMPACT_ATOMS: atom_id res chain seq x y z
N MET A 1 -41.80 55.02 2.31
CA MET A 1 -41.78 53.57 2.58
C MET A 1 -40.65 53.00 1.75
N GLU A 2 -39.43 52.95 2.29
CA GLU A 2 -38.33 52.24 1.65
C GLU A 2 -38.51 50.75 1.98
N GLU A 3 -38.73 49.98 0.93
CA GLU A 3 -38.94 48.55 0.97
C GLU A 3 -37.63 47.86 1.41
N GLN A 4 -37.61 47.36 2.64
CA GLN A 4 -36.50 46.56 3.15
C GLN A 4 -36.46 45.23 2.38
N VAL A 5 -35.58 45.17 1.38
CA VAL A 5 -35.23 43.91 0.70
C VAL A 5 -34.73 42.91 1.76
N PRO A 6 -35.35 41.74 1.91
CA PRO A 6 -34.95 40.79 2.93
C PRO A 6 -33.55 40.26 2.62
N LYS A 7 -32.58 40.50 3.52
CA LYS A 7 -31.25 39.88 3.45
C LYS A 7 -31.42 38.36 3.55
N ILE A 8 -31.47 37.70 2.39
CA ILE A 8 -31.40 36.24 2.29
C ILE A 8 -30.06 35.83 2.93
N LYS A 9 -30.11 35.22 4.12
CA LYS A 9 -28.93 34.60 4.73
C LYS A 9 -28.43 33.55 3.75
N LEU A 10 -27.33 33.83 3.05
CA LEU A 10 -26.55 32.87 2.27
C LEU A 10 -26.16 31.73 3.22
N LYS A 11 -26.98 30.68 3.24
CA LYS A 11 -26.81 29.51 4.09
C LYS A 11 -25.60 28.73 3.59
N ASP A 12 -24.42 29.11 4.06
CA ASP A 12 -23.19 28.31 4.23
C ASP A 12 -22.97 27.21 3.16
N LYS A 13 -23.03 27.55 1.86
CA LYS A 13 -22.73 26.62 0.75
C LYS A 13 -21.35 25.96 0.94
N THR A 14 -20.40 26.74 1.45
CA THR A 14 -19.02 26.35 1.69
C THR A 14 -18.90 25.22 2.73
N SER A 15 -19.75 25.16 3.77
CA SER A 15 -19.66 24.05 4.74
C SER A 15 -20.07 22.70 4.15
N ARG A 16 -21.10 22.69 3.29
CA ARG A 16 -21.54 21.48 2.58
C ARG A 16 -20.53 21.02 1.53
N GLU A 17 -19.87 21.96 0.85
CA GLU A 17 -18.77 21.68 -0.07
C GLU A 17 -17.58 21.07 0.66
N ARG A 18 -17.15 21.66 1.79
CA ARG A 18 -16.08 21.11 2.66
C ARG A 18 -16.41 19.70 3.15
N GLN A 19 -17.62 19.47 3.65
CA GLN A 19 -18.06 18.15 4.09
C GLN A 19 -18.01 17.12 2.96
N THR A 20 -18.49 17.50 1.77
CA THR A 20 -18.46 16.64 0.58
C THR A 20 -17.02 16.33 0.19
N PHE A 21 -16.13 17.33 0.16
CA PHE A 21 -14.72 17.15 -0.15
C PHE A 21 -14.09 16.09 0.76
N PHE A 22 -14.18 16.27 2.08
CA PHE A 22 -13.61 15.28 2.99
C PHE A 22 -14.25 13.90 2.80
N ARG A 23 -15.60 13.81 2.75
CA ARG A 23 -16.29 12.53 2.55
C ARG A 23 -15.80 11.80 1.30
N VAL A 24 -15.69 12.50 0.18
CA VAL A 24 -15.21 11.92 -1.08
C VAL A 24 -13.74 11.50 -0.94
N THR A 25 -12.86 12.37 -0.46
CA THR A 25 -11.43 12.07 -0.41
C THR A 25 -11.09 10.95 0.58
N PHE A 26 -11.73 10.88 1.75
CA PHE A 26 -11.58 9.75 2.68
C PHE A 26 -12.02 8.43 2.05
N ASN A 27 -13.17 8.42 1.36
CA ASN A 27 -13.66 7.24 0.66
C ASN A 27 -12.71 6.83 -0.47
N THR A 28 -12.24 7.78 -1.28
CA THR A 28 -11.27 7.53 -2.35
C THR A 28 -9.97 6.99 -1.80
N ASN A 29 -9.40 7.56 -0.74
CA ASN A 29 -8.16 7.05 -0.14
C ASN A 29 -8.33 5.65 0.45
N SER A 30 -9.47 5.37 1.10
CA SER A 30 -9.79 4.02 1.58
C SER A 30 -9.89 3.02 0.42
N GLN A 31 -10.53 3.41 -0.70
CA GLN A 31 -10.60 2.59 -1.91
C GLN A 31 -9.23 2.37 -2.54
N LEU A 32 -8.39 3.42 -2.66
CA LEU A 32 -7.04 3.31 -3.20
C LEU A 32 -6.16 2.40 -2.34
N LEU A 33 -6.34 2.42 -1.02
CA LEU A 33 -5.66 1.51 -0.10
C LEU A 33 -6.06 0.06 -0.36
N LYS A 34 -7.36 -0.22 -0.52
CA LYS A 34 -7.87 -1.55 -0.89
C LYS A 34 -7.35 -2.01 -2.26
N ILE A 35 -7.27 -1.10 -3.23
CA ILE A 35 -6.70 -1.39 -4.55
C ILE A 35 -5.22 -1.75 -4.44
N ALA A 36 -4.45 -1.04 -3.60
CA ALA A 36 -3.04 -1.36 -3.37
C ALA A 36 -2.88 -2.76 -2.76
N ASP A 37 -3.69 -3.11 -1.76
CA ASP A 37 -3.68 -4.43 -1.13
C ASP A 37 -4.07 -5.53 -2.13
N ASN A 38 -5.08 -5.29 -2.96
CA ASN A 38 -5.44 -6.22 -4.03
C ASN A 38 -4.31 -6.40 -5.05
N LYS A 39 -3.65 -5.30 -5.48
CA LYS A 39 -2.51 -5.38 -6.39
C LYS A 39 -1.32 -6.13 -5.78
N ALA A 40 -1.07 -5.98 -4.48
CA ALA A 40 -0.04 -6.75 -3.78
C ALA A 40 -0.39 -8.24 -3.79
N ASN A 41 -1.64 -8.60 -3.49
CA ASN A 41 -2.11 -9.99 -3.53
C ASN A 41 -1.96 -10.60 -4.93
N ILE A 42 -2.28 -9.85 -5.99
CA ILE A 42 -2.07 -10.31 -7.39
C ILE A 42 -0.59 -10.64 -7.64
N VAL A 43 0.35 -9.77 -7.23
CA VAL A 43 1.79 -10.02 -7.41
C VAL A 43 2.25 -11.24 -6.62
N ILE A 44 1.78 -11.39 -5.38
CA ILE A 44 2.09 -12.56 -4.55
C ILE A 44 1.59 -13.84 -5.23
N SER A 45 0.34 -13.86 -5.71
CA SER A 45 -0.26 -15.02 -6.37
C SER A 45 0.47 -15.40 -7.65
N ILE A 46 0.81 -14.43 -8.51
CA ILE A 46 1.56 -14.67 -9.74
C ILE A 46 2.94 -15.24 -9.42
N ASN A 47 3.67 -14.64 -8.48
CA ASN A 47 4.99 -15.15 -8.10
C ASN A 47 4.92 -16.55 -7.50
N ALA A 48 3.91 -16.85 -6.69
CA ALA A 48 3.70 -18.18 -6.14
C ALA A 48 3.46 -19.24 -7.24
N LEU A 49 2.64 -18.91 -8.25
CA LEU A 49 2.41 -19.78 -9.41
C LEU A 49 3.70 -20.02 -10.20
N VAL A 50 4.48 -18.96 -10.44
CA VAL A 50 5.76 -19.05 -11.15
C VAL A 50 6.75 -19.92 -10.39
N ILE A 51 6.92 -19.69 -9.10
CA ILE A 51 7.82 -20.48 -8.25
C ILE A 51 7.37 -21.95 -8.22
N SER A 52 6.07 -22.21 -8.01
CA SER A 52 5.52 -23.57 -8.01
C SER A 52 5.75 -24.29 -9.34
N SER A 53 5.57 -23.60 -10.47
CA SER A 53 5.82 -24.15 -11.81
C SER A 53 7.30 -24.44 -12.04
N MET A 54 8.19 -23.54 -11.60
CA MET A 54 9.64 -23.75 -11.69
C MET A 54 10.10 -24.95 -10.85
N VAL A 55 9.60 -25.09 -9.62
CA VAL A 55 9.91 -26.24 -8.76
C VAL A 55 9.42 -27.54 -9.40
N ALA A 56 8.24 -27.55 -10.02
CA ALA A 56 7.72 -28.72 -10.73
C ALA A 56 8.60 -29.09 -11.95
N LEU A 57 9.06 -28.10 -12.73
CA LEU A 57 9.95 -28.33 -13.88
C LEU A 57 11.31 -28.89 -13.45
N VAL A 58 11.93 -28.30 -12.41
CA VAL A 58 13.20 -28.79 -11.87
C VAL A 58 13.05 -30.18 -11.25
N GLY A 59 11.97 -30.40 -10.49
CA GLY A 59 11.67 -31.69 -9.87
C GLY A 59 11.44 -32.80 -10.91
N TYR A 60 10.62 -32.56 -11.91
CA TYR A 60 10.38 -33.52 -13.00
C TYR A 60 11.64 -33.77 -13.82
N GLY A 61 12.39 -32.72 -14.16
CA GLY A 61 13.65 -32.85 -14.90
C GLY A 61 14.73 -33.61 -14.14
N SER A 62 14.78 -33.48 -12.80
CA SER A 62 15.67 -34.27 -11.95
C SER A 62 15.27 -35.73 -11.86
N VAL A 63 13.96 -36.03 -11.80
CA VAL A 63 13.47 -37.42 -11.70
C VAL A 63 13.57 -38.16 -13.04
N SER A 64 13.40 -37.44 -14.16
CA SER A 64 13.50 -38.00 -15.51
C SER A 64 14.95 -38.13 -16.02
N ASN A 65 15.96 -37.77 -15.20
CA ASN A 65 17.38 -37.75 -15.57
C ASN A 65 17.69 -36.85 -16.79
N GLN A 66 16.77 -35.94 -17.15
CA GLN A 66 16.91 -34.98 -18.25
C GLN A 66 17.61 -33.69 -17.82
N LEU A 67 17.63 -33.40 -16.51
CA LEU A 67 18.44 -32.33 -15.94
C LEU A 67 19.67 -32.94 -15.28
N ASP A 68 20.82 -32.76 -15.92
CA ASP A 68 22.11 -33.00 -15.27
C ASP A 68 22.28 -31.98 -14.14
N MET A 69 21.95 -32.36 -12.91
CA MET A 69 22.13 -31.50 -11.73
C MET A 69 23.61 -31.11 -11.47
N GLN A 70 24.55 -31.72 -12.19
CA GLN A 70 25.96 -31.35 -12.20
C GLN A 70 26.28 -30.17 -13.15
N ASN A 71 25.43 -29.88 -14.14
CA ASN A 71 25.62 -28.76 -15.06
C ASN A 71 25.16 -27.45 -14.44
N PHE A 72 26.07 -26.83 -13.68
CA PHE A 72 25.86 -25.54 -13.02
C PHE A 72 25.38 -24.44 -13.98
N MET A 73 25.78 -24.54 -15.26
CA MET A 73 25.40 -23.59 -16.32
C MET A 73 23.89 -23.60 -16.62
N MET A 74 23.22 -24.76 -16.55
CA MET A 74 21.78 -24.88 -16.81
C MET A 74 20.93 -24.46 -15.60
N LEU A 75 21.43 -24.67 -14.38
CA LEU A 75 20.73 -24.28 -13.14
C LEU A 75 20.82 -22.78 -12.82
N THR A 76 21.90 -22.12 -13.26
CA THR A 76 22.14 -20.68 -13.01
C THR A 76 20.95 -19.78 -13.35
N PRO A 77 20.35 -19.82 -14.57
CA PRO A 77 19.23 -18.95 -14.92
C PRO A 77 17.96 -19.23 -14.11
N ILE A 78 17.72 -20.50 -13.77
CA ILE A 78 16.55 -20.91 -12.98
C ILE A 78 16.66 -20.38 -11.55
N ILE A 79 17.82 -20.55 -10.92
CA ILE A 79 18.08 -20.07 -9.56
C ILE A 79 17.98 -18.54 -9.53
N LEU A 80 18.60 -17.85 -10.48
CA LEU A 80 18.53 -16.38 -10.58
C LEU A 80 17.08 -15.89 -10.73
N PHE A 81 16.29 -16.56 -11.57
CA PHE A 81 14.90 -16.21 -11.78
C PHE A 81 14.05 -16.41 -10.52
N VAL A 82 14.20 -17.55 -9.85
CA VAL A 82 13.51 -17.84 -8.57
C VAL A 82 13.88 -16.81 -7.50
N LEU A 83 15.16 -16.42 -7.42
CA LEU A 83 15.61 -15.37 -6.50
C LEU A 83 14.94 -14.02 -6.78
N MET A 84 14.82 -13.62 -8.05
CA MET A 84 14.12 -12.39 -8.42
C MET A 84 12.62 -12.44 -8.07
N CYS A 85 11.96 -13.58 -8.31
CA CYS A 85 10.57 -13.79 -7.89
C CYS A 85 10.40 -13.73 -6.37
N LEU A 86 11.35 -14.28 -5.60
CA LEU A 86 11.34 -14.19 -4.13
C LEU A 86 11.49 -12.75 -3.66
N ILE A 87 12.45 -11.98 -4.20
CA ILE A 87 12.64 -10.57 -3.86
C ILE A 87 11.38 -9.76 -4.17
N SER A 88 10.77 -9.98 -5.34
CA SER A 88 9.50 -9.34 -5.70
C SER A 88 8.38 -9.68 -4.72
N THR A 89 8.27 -10.95 -4.33
CA THR A 89 7.25 -11.43 -3.37
C THR A 89 7.43 -10.78 -2.01
N ILE A 90 8.66 -10.70 -1.51
CA ILE A 90 8.99 -10.05 -0.24
C ILE A 90 8.54 -8.57 -0.26
N LEU A 91 8.80 -7.85 -1.35
CA LEU A 91 8.35 -6.46 -1.51
C LEU A 91 6.83 -6.34 -1.55
N ALA A 92 6.13 -7.25 -2.23
CA ALA A 92 4.67 -7.28 -2.28
C ALA A 92 4.06 -7.59 -0.90
N VAL A 93 4.63 -8.55 -0.16
CA VAL A 93 4.22 -8.87 1.22
C VAL A 93 4.44 -7.67 2.15
N GLN A 94 5.55 -6.94 1.99
CA GLN A 94 5.79 -5.70 2.75
C GLN A 94 4.73 -4.63 2.44
N ALA A 95 4.25 -4.54 1.20
CA ALA A 95 3.19 -3.61 0.82
C ALA A 95 1.82 -3.99 1.41
N ALA A 96 1.53 -5.30 1.49
CA ALA A 96 0.29 -5.84 2.07
C ALA A 96 0.31 -5.84 3.62
N LYS A 97 1.49 -5.80 4.24
CA LYS A 97 1.64 -5.82 5.70
C LYS A 97 0.88 -4.64 6.32
N PRO A 98 0.04 -4.87 7.34
CA PRO A 98 -0.63 -3.77 8.04
C PRO A 98 0.41 -2.90 8.74
N LYS A 99 0.58 -1.67 8.27
CA LYS A 99 1.50 -0.71 8.88
C LYS A 99 0.75 0.13 9.91
N ILE A 100 1.08 -0.08 11.18
CA ILE A 100 0.59 0.75 12.28
C ILE A 100 1.51 1.97 12.36
N VAL A 101 1.08 3.10 11.80
CA VAL A 101 1.74 4.40 12.02
C VAL A 101 1.44 4.82 13.46
N GLY A 102 2.20 4.26 14.39
CA GLY A 102 1.87 4.32 15.82
C GLY A 102 3.11 4.13 16.66
N LYS A 103 3.72 2.95 16.59
CA LYS A 103 4.59 2.44 17.67
C LYS A 103 6.04 2.97 17.69
N SER A 104 6.57 3.53 16.60
CA SER A 104 7.99 3.95 16.59
C SER A 104 8.43 4.95 15.51
N ASP A 105 7.52 5.53 14.71
CA ASP A 105 7.95 6.59 13.78
C ASP A 105 8.16 7.87 14.62
N ASN A 106 9.37 8.44 14.56
CA ASN A 106 9.83 9.71 15.16
C ASN A 106 9.01 10.95 14.74
N LEU A 107 7.80 10.75 14.23
CA LEU A 107 6.81 11.78 13.96
C LEU A 107 6.10 12.08 15.28
N THR A 108 6.50 13.20 15.89
CA THR A 108 5.99 13.78 17.13
C THR A 108 4.49 13.53 17.31
N ILE A 109 4.14 12.95 18.46
CA ILE A 109 2.78 12.61 18.89
C ILE A 109 1.84 13.83 18.81
N GLU A 110 2.40 15.02 18.95
CA GLU A 110 1.72 16.31 19.05
C GLU A 110 0.95 16.74 17.79
N ASN A 111 1.31 16.24 16.60
CA ASN A 111 0.67 16.64 15.33
C ASN A 111 -0.21 15.55 14.69
N ARG A 112 -0.42 14.42 15.37
CA ARG A 112 -1.24 13.33 14.82
C ARG A 112 -2.72 13.60 15.03
N SER A 113 -3.51 13.40 13.97
CA SER A 113 -4.96 13.45 14.09
C SER A 113 -5.48 12.41 15.10
N LEU A 114 -6.32 12.87 16.03
CA LEU A 114 -7.06 12.02 16.97
C LEU A 114 -8.01 11.06 16.23
N ILE A 115 -8.45 11.44 15.02
CA ILE A 115 -9.34 10.63 14.18
C ILE A 115 -8.58 9.48 13.50
N PHE A 116 -7.25 9.56 13.41
CA PHE A 116 -6.45 8.52 12.79
C PHE A 116 -6.34 7.28 13.68
N PHE A 117 -6.70 6.10 13.17
CA PHE A 117 -6.77 4.85 13.97
C PHE A 117 -5.47 4.48 14.71
N GLY A 118 -4.30 4.88 14.20
CA GLY A 118 -3.01 4.59 14.83
C GLY A 118 -2.64 5.49 16.01
N SER A 119 -3.40 6.58 16.25
CA SER A 119 -3.17 7.47 17.41
C SER A 119 -3.84 6.92 18.68
N VAL A 120 -4.96 6.21 18.55
CA VAL A 120 -5.75 5.67 19.69
C VAL A 120 -4.94 4.80 20.63
N SER A 121 -3.94 4.06 20.14
CA SER A 121 -3.12 3.16 20.97
C SER A 121 -2.22 3.89 21.99
N HIS A 122 -2.17 5.22 21.96
CA HIS A 122 -1.32 6.05 22.84
C HIS A 122 -2.10 6.73 23.97
N PHE A 123 -3.43 6.61 23.98
CA PHE A 123 -4.29 7.29 24.94
C PHE A 123 -5.09 6.29 25.76
N SER A 124 -5.33 6.62 27.03
CA SER A 124 -6.37 5.93 27.80
C SER A 124 -7.75 6.25 27.22
N LYS A 125 -8.76 5.41 27.50
CA LYS A 125 -10.13 5.62 27.01
C LYS A 125 -10.64 7.03 27.37
N ASP A 126 -10.47 7.44 28.62
CA ASP A 126 -11.00 8.71 29.13
C ASP A 126 -10.23 9.90 28.55
N GLU A 127 -8.90 9.79 28.43
CA GLU A 127 -8.07 10.80 27.78
C GLU A 127 -8.42 10.98 26.30
N TYR A 128 -8.67 9.88 25.59
CA TYR A 128 -9.07 9.92 24.19
C TYR A 128 -10.42 10.61 24.00
N ILE A 129 -11.42 10.27 24.83
CA ILE A 129 -12.74 10.88 24.79
C ILE A 129 -12.65 12.39 25.07
N GLN A 130 -11.87 12.79 26.08
CA GLN A 130 -11.68 14.21 26.40
C GLN A 130 -11.04 14.96 25.23
N LYS A 131 -9.96 14.45 24.64
CA LYS A 131 -9.30 15.08 23.50
C LYS A 131 -10.19 15.17 22.26
N ILE A 132 -11.04 14.16 22.03
CA ILE A 132 -12.04 14.19 20.94
C ILE A 132 -13.06 15.31 21.19
N HIS A 133 -13.55 15.46 22.43
CA HIS A 133 -14.44 16.56 22.79
C HIS A 133 -13.79 17.93 22.57
N ASP A 134 -12.54 18.11 22.99
CA ASP A 134 -11.79 19.35 22.81
C ASP A 134 -11.57 19.66 21.32
N ALA A 135 -11.25 18.64 20.52
CA ALA A 135 -11.08 18.78 19.08
C ALA A 135 -12.39 19.06 18.32
N MET A 136 -13.54 18.72 18.90
CA MET A 136 -14.86 19.04 18.35
C MET A 136 -15.37 20.43 18.79
N ALA A 137 -14.61 21.16 19.61
CA ALA A 137 -15.04 22.46 20.14
C ALA A 137 -15.20 23.55 19.06
N SER A 138 -14.47 23.46 17.96
CA SER A 138 -14.59 24.41 16.84
C SER A 138 -14.60 23.72 15.48
N ARG A 139 -15.24 24.37 14.49
CA ARG A 139 -15.28 23.88 13.12
C ARG A 139 -13.87 23.79 12.52
N ASP A 140 -13.01 24.77 12.81
CA ASP A 140 -11.65 24.81 12.28
C ASP A 140 -10.80 23.68 12.89
N ALA A 141 -10.93 23.40 14.20
CA ALA A 141 -10.25 22.27 14.84
C ALA A 141 -10.66 20.93 14.22
N ILE A 142 -11.95 20.73 13.93
CA ILE A 142 -12.41 19.51 13.23
C ILE A 142 -11.75 19.41 11.85
N MET A 143 -11.71 20.50 11.08
CA MET A 143 -11.13 20.51 9.73
C MET A 143 -9.62 20.23 9.76
N ASP A 144 -8.90 20.74 10.75
CA ASP A 144 -7.46 20.46 10.96
C ASP A 144 -7.23 18.98 11.29
N GLN A 145 -8.05 18.42 12.18
CA GLN A 145 -7.99 16.99 12.51
C GLN A 145 -8.30 16.10 11.29
N MET A 146 -9.30 16.47 10.48
CA MET A 146 -9.63 15.75 9.25
C MET A 146 -8.49 15.85 8.22
N SER A 147 -7.90 17.03 8.06
CA SER A 147 -6.78 17.27 7.14
C SER A 147 -5.53 16.48 7.55
N SER A 148 -5.19 16.48 8.84
CA SER A 148 -4.09 15.70 9.39
C SER A 148 -4.33 14.18 9.19
N SER A 149 -5.54 13.68 9.45
CA SER A 149 -5.88 12.27 9.20
C SER A 149 -5.76 11.90 7.72
N LEU A 150 -6.18 12.81 6.83
CA LEU A 150 -6.08 12.63 5.39
C LEU A 150 -4.63 12.60 4.92
N TYR A 151 -3.76 13.45 5.48
CA TYR A 151 -2.33 13.46 5.22
C TYR A 151 -1.69 12.11 5.57
N TYR A 152 -1.94 11.60 6.77
CA TYR A 152 -1.36 10.31 7.20
C TYR A 152 -1.88 9.12 6.36
N GLN A 153 -3.16 9.09 6.00
CA GLN A 153 -3.67 8.07 5.08
C GLN A 153 -3.00 8.15 3.71
N SER A 154 -2.80 9.36 3.19
CA SER A 154 -2.13 9.59 1.90
C SER A 154 -0.65 9.19 1.95
N LEU A 155 0.03 9.41 3.08
CA LEU A 155 1.41 8.99 3.30
C LEU A 155 1.55 7.46 3.29
N VAL A 156 0.66 6.75 4.00
CA VAL A 156 0.62 5.28 4.01
C VAL A 156 0.35 4.74 2.61
N LEU A 157 -0.58 5.36 1.89
CA LEU A 157 -0.89 5.01 0.52
C LEU A 157 0.34 5.13 -0.39
N ASN A 158 1.03 6.27 -0.36
CA ASN A 158 2.24 6.50 -1.13
C ASN A 158 3.32 5.44 -0.83
N GLN A 159 3.52 5.11 0.44
CA GLN A 159 4.49 4.09 0.83
C GLN A 159 4.14 2.70 0.26
N LYS A 160 2.86 2.29 0.32
CA LYS A 160 2.42 1.02 -0.28
C LYS A 160 2.64 1.01 -1.79
N TYR A 161 2.28 2.08 -2.49
CA TYR A 161 2.48 2.19 -3.94
C TYR A 161 3.97 2.17 -4.33
N ARG A 162 4.86 2.78 -3.54
CA ARG A 162 6.31 2.71 -3.79
C ARG A 162 6.88 1.31 -3.64
N LEU A 163 6.48 0.58 -2.58
CA LEU A 163 6.90 -0.81 -2.37
C LEU A 163 6.39 -1.71 -3.50
N LEU A 164 5.12 -1.54 -3.86
CA LEU A 164 4.48 -2.28 -4.92
C LEU A 164 5.15 -2.01 -6.28
N SER A 165 5.44 -0.74 -6.60
CA SER A 165 6.14 -0.36 -7.82
C SER A 165 7.51 -1.05 -7.94
N ARG A 166 8.28 -1.10 -6.84
CA ARG A 166 9.55 -1.84 -6.79
C ARG A 166 9.35 -3.35 -6.98
N ALA A 167 8.32 -3.93 -6.38
CA ALA A 167 8.00 -5.34 -6.55
C ALA A 167 7.74 -5.69 -8.03
N TYR A 168 6.98 -4.85 -8.73
CA TYR A 168 6.75 -4.99 -10.17
C TYR A 168 8.03 -4.84 -10.98
N GLN A 169 8.87 -3.84 -10.69
CA GLN A 169 10.13 -3.64 -11.40
C GLN A 169 11.06 -4.84 -11.26
N VAL A 170 11.22 -5.37 -10.04
CA VAL A 170 12.05 -6.57 -9.79
C VAL A 170 11.48 -7.79 -10.50
N PHE A 171 10.16 -7.99 -10.45
CA PHE A 171 9.52 -9.10 -11.17
C PHE A 171 9.75 -9.01 -12.68
N MET A 172 9.52 -7.84 -13.27
CA MET A 172 9.69 -7.61 -14.70
C MET A 172 11.15 -7.80 -15.15
N LEU A 173 12.11 -7.33 -14.35
CA LEU A 173 13.54 -7.56 -14.61
C LEU A 173 13.88 -9.04 -14.52
N GLY A 174 13.40 -9.74 -13.48
CA GLY A 174 13.59 -11.17 -13.32
C GLY A 174 13.04 -11.95 -14.50
N LEU A 175 11.81 -11.65 -14.92
CA LEU A 175 11.16 -12.29 -16.07
C LEU A 175 11.93 -12.05 -17.36
N THR A 176 12.37 -10.81 -17.61
CA THR A 176 13.13 -10.48 -18.83
C THR A 176 14.47 -11.23 -18.86
N ILE A 177 15.23 -11.19 -17.75
CA ILE A 177 16.53 -11.88 -17.65
C ILE A 177 16.35 -13.40 -17.75
N GLY A 178 15.34 -13.96 -17.08
CA GLY A 178 15.04 -15.39 -17.11
C GLY A 178 14.68 -15.88 -18.51
N VAL A 179 13.83 -15.15 -19.23
CA VAL A 179 13.46 -15.47 -20.62
C VAL A 179 14.66 -15.37 -21.55
N LEU A 180 15.46 -14.30 -21.45
CA LEU A 180 16.65 -14.15 -22.29
C LEU A 180 17.66 -15.26 -22.04
N ALA A 181 17.90 -15.63 -20.78
CA ALA A 181 18.84 -16.69 -20.45
C ALA A 181 18.35 -18.06 -20.96
N PHE A 182 17.05 -18.33 -20.91
CA PHE A 182 16.48 -19.54 -21.48
C PHE A 182 16.65 -19.59 -23.01
N ILE A 183 16.41 -18.48 -23.71
CA ILE A 183 16.62 -18.39 -25.17
C ILE A 183 18.09 -18.64 -25.51
N ILE A 184 19.03 -18.04 -24.78
CA ILE A 184 20.47 -18.24 -25.00
C ILE A 184 20.83 -19.72 -24.84
N GLN A 185 20.34 -20.38 -23.79
CA GLN A 185 20.57 -21.80 -23.52
C GLN A 185 19.90 -22.74 -24.54
N LEU A 186 18.87 -22.27 -25.25
CA LEU A 186 18.20 -23.04 -26.30
C LEU A 186 18.94 -22.92 -27.64
N VAL A 187 19.60 -21.78 -27.89
CA VAL A 187 20.34 -21.50 -29.12
C VAL A 187 21.77 -22.05 -29.09
N TYR A 188 22.41 -22.08 -27.91
CA TYR A 188 23.74 -22.63 -27.66
C TYR A 188 23.68 -23.99 -26.98
#